data_AF-A0AAW2PWI7-F1
#
_entry.id   AF-A0AAW2PWI7-F1
#
_cell.length_a   1.000
_cell.length_b   1.000
_cell.length_c   1.000
_cell.angle_alpha   90.00
_cell.angle_beta   90.00
_cell.angle_gamma   90.00
#
_symmetry.space_group_name_H-M   'P 1'
#
loop_
_entity.id
_entity.type
_entity.pdbx_description
1 polymer ?
#
loop_
_entity_poly.entity_id
_entity_poly.type
_entity_poly.pdbx_seq_one_letter_code
_entity_poly.pdbx_strand_id
1 'polypeptide(L)'
;MSNEIQNSMKSMRMFWSIMHRMKELYAVPDRHIRYAVMKAFFGARMIEGSSVREHEVMMLSLVEKLKDVQADLEKEEMYVDVILQSLTPSYDQLIINYNMNGLEKSLNELINIGPVRGND
;
A
#
# COMPACT_ATOMS: atom_id res chain seq x y z
N MET A 1 -42.36 33.94 0.67
CA MET A 1 -41.69 32.84 1.42
C MET A 1 -41.77 31.47 0.73
N SER A 2 -42.89 31.01 0.16
CA SER A 2 -42.96 29.66 -0.48
C SER A 2 -42.01 29.50 -1.70
N ASN A 3 -41.91 30.52 -2.56
CA ASN A 3 -41.05 30.48 -3.76
C ASN A 3 -39.55 30.43 -3.43
N GLU A 4 -39.11 31.08 -2.36
CA GLU A 4 -37.70 31.09 -1.94
C GLU A 4 -37.27 29.72 -1.42
N ILE A 5 -38.13 29.06 -0.63
CA ILE A 5 -37.89 27.70 -0.15
C ILE A 5 -37.87 26.72 -1.33
N GLN A 6 -38.82 26.83 -2.27
CA GLN A 6 -38.84 25.99 -3.47
C GLN A 6 -37.60 26.20 -4.37
N ASN A 7 -37.14 27.45 -4.53
CA ASN A 7 -35.94 27.77 -5.30
C ASN A 7 -34.68 27.23 -4.61
N SER A 8 -34.58 27.36 -3.29
CA SER A 8 -33.50 26.78 -2.50
C SER A 8 -33.44 25.26 -2.62
N MET A 9 -34.58 24.57 -2.53
CA MET A 9 -34.67 23.11 -2.70
C MET A 9 -34.24 22.66 -4.10
N LYS A 10 -34.62 23.39 -5.16
CA LYS A 10 -34.18 23.11 -6.54
C LYS A 10 -32.68 23.31 -6.70
N SER A 11 -32.12 24.38 -6.14
CA SER A 11 -30.69 24.66 -6.16
C SER A 11 -29.89 23.57 -5.45
N MET A 12 -30.35 23.12 -4.28
CA MET A 12 -29.71 22.04 -3.53
C MET A 12 -29.76 20.70 -4.26
N ARG A 13 -30.88 20.38 -4.90
CA ARG A 13 -31.01 19.16 -5.72
C ARG A 13 -30.09 19.20 -6.95
N MET A 14 -29.97 20.35 -7.59
CA MET A 14 -29.07 20.55 -8.72
C MET A 14 -27.59 20.44 -8.29
N PHE A 15 -27.23 21.05 -7.16
CA PHE A 15 -25.90 20.90 -6.55
C PHE A 15 -25.56 19.42 -6.29
N TRP A 16 -26.48 18.67 -5.67
CA TRP A 16 -26.26 17.24 -5.40
C TRP A 16 -26.10 16.42 -6.68
N SER A 17 -26.90 16.70 -7.72
CA SER A 17 -26.81 16.02 -9.02
C SER A 17 -25.47 16.29 -9.73
N ILE A 18 -24.97 17.53 -9.67
CA ILE A 18 -23.66 17.90 -10.22
C ILE A 18 -22.55 17.19 -9.44
N MET A 19 -22.61 17.22 -8.11
CA MET A 19 -21.65 16.52 -7.25
C MET A 19 -21.60 15.02 -7.51
N HIS A 20 -22.77 14.38 -7.69
CA HIS A 20 -22.85 12.96 -8.01
C HIS A 20 -22.20 12.65 -9.35
N ARG A 21 -22.54 13.41 -10.40
CA ARG A 21 -21.94 13.23 -11.74
C ARG A 21 -20.44 13.48 -11.74
N MET A 22 -19.96 14.46 -10.96
CA MET A 22 -18.52 14.68 -10.80
C MET A 22 -17.86 13.49 -10.11
N LYS A 23 -18.45 12.94 -9.06
CA LYS A 23 -17.94 11.71 -8.44
C LYS A 23 -17.90 10.55 -9.43
N GLU A 24 -18.91 10.39 -10.29
CA GLU A 24 -18.92 9.32 -11.30
C GLU A 24 -17.89 9.54 -12.42
N LEU A 25 -17.76 10.77 -12.91
CA LEU A 25 -16.82 11.11 -14.00
C LEU A 25 -15.36 11.05 -13.58
N TYR A 26 -15.07 11.41 -12.33
CA TYR A 26 -13.71 11.42 -11.76
C TYR A 26 -13.44 10.22 -10.84
N ALA A 27 -14.40 9.30 -10.70
CA ALA A 27 -14.16 8.02 -10.05
C ALA A 27 -13.14 7.26 -10.89
N VAL A 28 -11.92 7.13 -10.38
CA VAL A 28 -10.99 6.15 -10.90
C VAL A 28 -11.59 4.79 -10.58
N PRO A 29 -11.86 3.92 -11.58
CA PRO A 29 -12.47 2.64 -11.27
C PRO A 29 -11.58 1.85 -10.32
N ASP A 30 -12.14 1.20 -9.31
CA ASP A 30 -11.40 0.46 -8.27
C ASP A 30 -10.37 -0.51 -8.86
N ARG A 31 -10.66 -1.09 -10.04
CA ARG A 31 -9.72 -1.94 -10.79
C ARG A 31 -8.43 -1.22 -11.19
N HIS A 32 -8.50 0.04 -11.59
CA HIS A 32 -7.32 0.82 -12.00
C HIS A 32 -6.46 1.19 -10.79
N ILE A 33 -7.10 1.60 -9.68
CA ILE A 33 -6.40 1.88 -8.43
C ILE A 33 -5.71 0.62 -7.93
N ARG A 34 -6.46 -0.50 -7.84
CA ARG A 34 -5.92 -1.81 -7.47
C ARG A 34 -4.73 -2.22 -8.33
N TYR A 35 -4.87 -2.12 -9.66
CA TYR A 35 -3.76 -2.45 -10.56
C TYR A 35 -2.53 -1.56 -10.33
N ALA A 36 -2.72 -0.25 -10.12
CA ALA A 36 -1.61 0.67 -9.88
C ALA A 36 -0.87 0.36 -8.58
N VAL A 37 -1.61 0.08 -7.49
CA VAL A 37 -1.01 -0.29 -6.19
C VAL A 37 -0.30 -1.64 -6.29
N MET A 38 -0.91 -2.65 -6.92
CA MET A 38 -0.26 -3.95 -7.15
C MET A 38 1.03 -3.79 -7.98
N LYS A 39 0.98 -3.00 -9.05
CA LYS A 39 2.16 -2.73 -9.88
C LYS A 39 3.27 -2.05 -9.10
N ALA A 40 2.94 -1.09 -8.25
CA ALA A 40 3.91 -0.42 -7.39
C ALA A 40 4.53 -1.40 -6.38
N PHE A 41 3.70 -2.23 -5.73
CA PHE A 41 4.15 -3.19 -4.71
C PHE A 41 5.06 -4.28 -5.31
N PHE A 42 4.62 -4.97 -6.36
CA PHE A 42 5.43 -6.04 -6.98
C PHE A 42 6.63 -5.50 -7.77
N GLY A 43 6.57 -4.24 -8.24
CA GLY A 43 7.63 -3.59 -8.99
C GLY A 43 8.66 -2.85 -8.14
N ALA A 44 8.39 -2.63 -6.85
CA ALA A 44 9.29 -1.93 -5.95
C ALA A 44 10.61 -2.69 -5.80
N ARG A 45 11.72 -1.96 -5.90
CA ARG A 45 13.07 -2.48 -5.68
C ARG A 45 13.85 -1.45 -4.87
N MET A 46 14.55 -1.90 -3.85
CA MET A 46 15.45 -1.09 -3.05
C MET A 46 16.65 -0.68 -3.91
N ILE A 47 17.19 0.51 -3.64
CA ILE A 47 18.39 1.00 -4.31
C ILE A 47 19.60 0.60 -3.47
N GLU A 48 20.67 0.12 -4.10
CA GLU A 48 21.89 -0.26 -3.39
C GLU A 48 22.44 0.93 -2.59
N GLY A 49 22.73 0.71 -1.30
CA GLY A 49 23.20 1.76 -0.39
C GLY A 49 22.14 2.71 0.15
N SER A 50 20.85 2.55 -0.21
CA SER A 50 19.76 3.31 0.43
C SER A 50 19.38 2.74 1.80
N SER A 51 18.53 3.44 2.56
CA SER A 51 18.04 2.97 3.86
C SER A 51 17.04 1.83 3.70
N VAL A 52 17.35 0.65 4.27
CA VAL A 52 16.42 -0.50 4.34
C VAL A 52 15.13 -0.10 5.03
N ARG A 53 15.25 0.62 6.15
CA ARG A 53 14.09 1.03 6.95
C ARG A 53 13.14 1.94 6.18
N GLU A 54 13.67 2.86 5.37
CA GLU A 54 12.84 3.73 4.53
C GLU A 54 12.12 2.92 3.44
N HIS A 55 12.82 1.95 2.86
CA HIS A 55 12.24 1.05 1.86
C HIS A 55 11.16 0.14 2.46
N GLU A 56 11.39 -0.43 3.64
CA GLU A 56 10.40 -1.23 4.38
C GLU A 56 9.15 -0.42 4.73
N VAL A 57 9.30 0.80 5.25
CA VAL A 57 8.18 1.69 5.55
C VAL A 57 7.38 2.01 4.28
N MET A 58 8.06 2.26 3.17
CA MET A 58 7.42 2.48 1.87
C MET A 58 6.62 1.23 1.44
N MET A 59 7.20 0.04 1.55
CA MET A 59 6.52 -1.21 1.22
C MET A 59 5.31 -1.49 2.13
N LEU A 60 5.42 -1.24 3.44
CA LEU A 60 4.30 -1.37 4.38
C LEU A 60 3.15 -0.43 4.03
N SER A 61 3.46 0.81 3.62
CA SER A 61 2.45 1.76 3.14
C SER A 61 1.72 1.26 1.88
N LEU A 62 2.38 0.46 1.03
CA LEU A 62 1.75 -0.16 -0.13
C LEU A 62 0.87 -1.34 0.29
N VAL A 63 1.26 -2.12 1.31
CA VAL A 63 0.44 -3.18 1.88
C VAL A 63 -0.85 -2.62 2.48
N GLU A 64 -0.78 -1.53 3.25
CA GLU A 64 -1.95 -0.83 3.78
C GLU A 64 -2.89 -0.39 2.65
N LYS A 65 -2.34 0.21 1.59
CA LYS A 65 -3.13 0.59 0.41
C LYS A 65 -3.76 -0.59 -0.31
N LEU A 66 -3.10 -1.76 -0.36
CA LEU A 66 -3.68 -2.98 -0.93
C LEU A 66 -4.89 -3.46 -0.13
N LYS A 67 -4.81 -3.40 1.20
CA LYS A 67 -5.93 -3.72 2.10
C LYS A 67 -7.10 -2.75 1.89
N ASP A 68 -6.83 -1.46 1.75
CA ASP A 68 -7.86 -0.44 1.53
C ASP A 68 -8.65 -0.65 0.22
N VAL A 69 -7.98 -1.12 -0.84
CA VAL A 69 -8.59 -1.34 -2.16
C VAL A 69 -9.12 -2.76 -2.36
N GLN A 70 -9.26 -3.54 -1.28
CA GLN A 70 -9.71 -4.94 -1.29
C GLN A 70 -8.90 -5.79 -2.30
N ALA A 71 -7.60 -5.52 -2.35
CA ALA A 71 -6.62 -6.25 -3.15
C ALA A 71 -5.68 -7.03 -2.25
N ASP A 72 -6.17 -7.40 -1.08
CA ASP A 72 -5.39 -8.10 -0.11
C ASP A 72 -5.04 -9.51 -0.59
N LEU A 73 -3.79 -9.90 -0.36
CA LEU A 73 -3.34 -11.27 -0.54
C LEU A 73 -3.99 -12.14 0.54
N GLU A 74 -4.41 -13.35 0.16
CA GLU A 74 -5.08 -14.30 1.07
C GLU A 74 -4.23 -14.64 2.31
N LYS A 75 -2.92 -14.43 2.23
CA LYS A 75 -1.92 -14.82 3.22
C LYS A 75 -0.95 -13.69 3.48
N GLU A 76 -0.72 -13.39 4.76
CA GLU A 76 0.20 -12.32 5.17
C GLU A 76 1.65 -12.62 4.77
N GLU A 77 2.04 -13.90 4.76
CA GLU A 77 3.39 -14.32 4.37
C GLU A 77 3.74 -13.90 2.94
N MET A 78 2.74 -13.76 2.06
CA MET A 78 2.99 -13.33 0.68
C MET A 78 3.44 -11.87 0.61
N TYR A 79 2.97 -10.99 1.50
CA TYR A 79 3.50 -9.63 1.58
C TYR A 79 4.94 -9.63 2.05
N VAL A 80 5.23 -10.45 3.07
CA VAL A 80 6.58 -10.60 3.61
C VAL A 80 7.54 -11.09 2.53
N ASP A 81 7.16 -12.11 1.76
CA ASP A 81 7.97 -12.65 0.67
C ASP A 81 8.26 -11.60 -0.41
N VAL A 82 7.28 -10.75 -0.76
CA VAL A 82 7.47 -9.68 -1.76
C VAL A 82 8.37 -8.57 -1.20
N ILE A 83 8.24 -8.23 0.08
CA ILE A 83 9.12 -7.25 0.73
C ILE A 83 10.56 -7.74 0.72
N LEU A 84 10.80 -9.00 1.12
CA LEU A 84 12.14 -9.58 1.08
C LEU A 84 12.72 -9.61 -0.34
N GLN A 85 11.92 -9.98 -1.35
CA GLN A 85 12.34 -9.96 -2.76
C GLN A 85 12.63 -8.57 -3.32
N SER A 86 12.13 -7.52 -2.67
CA SER A 86 12.36 -6.15 -3.09
C SER A 86 13.69 -5.58 -2.60
N LEU A 87 14.34 -6.23 -1.62
CA LEU A 87 15.64 -5.82 -1.09
C LEU A 87 16.76 -6.07 -2.12
N THR A 88 17.88 -5.41 -1.93
CA THR A 88 19.06 -5.59 -2.77
C THR A 88 19.81 -6.88 -2.45
N PRO A 89 20.62 -7.42 -3.39
CA PRO A 89 21.38 -8.66 -3.17
C PRO A 89 22.34 -8.62 -1.96
N SER A 90 22.76 -7.44 -1.52
CA SER A 90 23.53 -7.25 -0.29
C SER A 90 22.83 -7.78 0.97
N TYR A 91 21.51 -7.99 0.92
CA TYR A 91 20.71 -8.56 2.00
C TYR A 91 20.40 -10.05 1.85
N ASP A 92 20.93 -10.75 0.85
CA ASP A 92 20.64 -12.17 0.59
C ASP A 92 20.91 -13.07 1.80
N GLN A 93 22.02 -12.85 2.53
CA GLN A 93 22.34 -13.61 3.75
C GLN A 93 21.29 -13.40 4.85
N LEU A 94 20.76 -12.19 4.99
CA LEU A 94 19.72 -11.86 5.95
C LEU A 94 18.41 -12.54 5.56
N ILE A 95 18.06 -12.53 4.28
CA ILE A 95 16.88 -13.23 3.74
C ILE A 95 16.98 -14.75 3.99
N ILE A 96 18.15 -15.35 3.74
CA ILE A 96 18.39 -16.77 4.01
C ILE A 96 18.21 -17.06 5.50
N ASN A 97 18.80 -16.25 6.38
CA ASN A 97 18.67 -16.42 7.83
C ASN A 97 17.21 -16.28 8.29
N TYR A 98 16.49 -15.30 7.76
CA TYR A 98 15.06 -15.10 8.06
C TYR A 98 14.23 -16.33 7.66
N ASN A 99 14.44 -16.85 6.46
CA ASN A 99 13.74 -18.03 5.95
C ASN A 99 14.06 -19.31 6.74
N MET A 100 15.28 -19.43 7.26
CA MET A 100 15.74 -20.63 7.97
C MET A 100 15.38 -20.66 9.46
N ASN A 101 15.18 -19.50 10.10
CA ASN A 101 14.98 -19.42 11.55
C ASN A 101 13.57 -19.80 12.04
N GLY A 102 12.64 -20.15 11.15
CA GLY A 102 11.29 -20.58 11.54
C GLY A 102 10.48 -19.52 12.30
N LEU A 103 10.91 -18.26 12.22
CA LEU A 103 10.21 -17.12 12.82
C LEU A 103 8.84 -16.93 12.16
N GLU A 104 7.91 -16.33 12.89
CA GLU A 104 6.55 -16.13 12.40
C GLU A 104 6.58 -15.07 11.31
N LYS A 105 6.50 -15.50 10.05
CA LYS A 105 6.57 -14.67 8.84
C LYS A 105 5.46 -13.60 8.80
N SER A 106 5.66 -12.54 9.57
CA SER A 106 4.70 -11.47 9.81
C SER A 106 5.32 -10.12 9.49
N LEU A 107 4.49 -9.15 9.15
CA LEU A 107 4.93 -7.79 8.84
C LEU A 107 5.59 -7.11 10.06
N ASN A 108 5.19 -7.50 11.27
CA ASN A 108 5.73 -6.94 12.51
C ASN A 108 7.18 -7.38 12.77
N GLU A 109 7.54 -8.61 12.38
CA GLU A 109 8.93 -9.07 12.53
C GLU A 109 9.88 -8.40 11.55
N LEU A 110 9.43 -8.15 10.31
CA LEU A 110 10.22 -7.42 9.30
C LEU A 110 10.72 -6.06 9.81
N ILE A 111 9.88 -5.32 10.53
CA ILE A 111 10.22 -3.99 11.09
C ILE A 111 11.39 -4.05 12.08
N ASN A 112 11.68 -5.23 12.65
CA ASN A 112 12.76 -5.43 13.61
C ASN A 112 14.05 -5.99 12.97
N ILE A 113 14.07 -6.22 11.66
CA ILE A 113 15.27 -6.65 10.93
C ILE A 113 16.19 -5.44 10.67
N GLY A 114 16.58 -4.76 11.75
CA GLY A 114 17.71 -3.84 11.70
C GLY A 114 18.97 -4.60 11.30
N PRO A 115 19.99 -3.91 10.76
CA PRO A 115 21.26 -4.55 10.46
C PRO A 115 21.76 -5.26 11.71
N VAL A 116 22.03 -6.56 11.60
CA VAL A 116 22.87 -7.25 12.57
C VAL A 116 24.10 -6.39 12.68
N ARG A 117 24.29 -5.74 13.83
CA ARG A 117 25.48 -4.94 14.11
C ARG A 117 26.67 -5.87 13.93
N GLY A 118 27.30 -5.79 12.76
CA GLY A 118 28.67 -6.23 12.58
C GLY A 118 29.49 -5.46 13.60
N ASN A 119 30.20 -6.20 14.43
CA ASN A 119 31.24 -5.66 15.28
C ASN A 119 32.25 -4.94 14.37
N ASP A 120 32.35 -3.63 14.51
CA ASP A 120 33.54 -2.81 14.27
C ASP A 120 33.59 -1.72 15.34
#